data_AF-A0A959R1W1-F1
#
_entry.id   AF-A0A959R1W1-F1
#
_cell.length_a   1.000
_cell.length_b   1.000
_cell.length_c   1.000
_cell.angle_alpha   90.00
_cell.angle_beta   90.00
_cell.angle_gamma   90.00
#
_symmetry.space_group_name_H-M   'P 1'
#
loop_
_entity.id
_entity.type
_entity.pdbx_description
1 polymer ?
#
loop_
_entity_poly.entity_id
_entity_poly.type
_entity_poly.pdbx_seq_one_letter_code
_entity_poly.pdbx_strand_id
1 'polypeptide(L)'
;WGMLPSYSSRIFQGTQKRYGVNGNSFICAVEFGRLGNHKIKAKALLAGGQSGDEESPHFFDQGKAYSKGLFRNVWFYKEDVLNHAERTYHPGE
;
A
#
# COMPACT_ATOMS: atom_id res chain seq x y z
N TRP A 1 -19.03 -0.94 -1.46
CA TRP A 1 -18.76 0.45 -1.06
C TRP A 1 -18.06 0.45 0.28
N GLY A 2 -16.95 1.17 0.38
CA GLY A 2 -15.94 1.01 1.44
C GLY A 2 -16.49 1.09 2.85
N MET A 3 -16.52 -0.05 3.54
CA MET A 3 -16.71 -0.17 4.97
C MET A 3 -15.36 -0.49 5.61
N LEU A 4 -15.10 0.05 6.81
CA LEU A 4 -13.78 0.02 7.47
C LEU A 4 -13.14 -1.38 7.52
N PRO A 5 -13.89 -2.50 7.69
CA PRO A 5 -13.38 -3.84 7.42
C PRO A 5 -14.12 -4.53 6.26
N SER A 6 -13.84 -4.14 5.01
CA SER A 6 -14.27 -4.92 3.85
C SER A 6 -13.23 -6.02 3.59
N TYR A 7 -13.59 -7.27 3.84
CA TYR A 7 -12.83 -8.44 3.40
C TYR A 7 -13.78 -9.61 3.20
N SER A 8 -13.74 -10.24 2.03
CA SER A 8 -14.40 -11.52 1.81
C SER A 8 -13.41 -12.55 1.29
N SER A 9 -13.59 -13.77 1.76
CA SER A 9 -12.80 -14.92 1.31
C SER A 9 -13.73 -16.06 0.95
N ARG A 10 -13.25 -16.96 0.08
CA ARG A 10 -13.93 -18.22 -0.24
C ARG A 10 -12.93 -19.34 -0.42
N ILE A 11 -13.41 -20.58 -0.33
CA ILE A 11 -12.66 -21.76 -0.74
C ILE A 11 -12.81 -21.89 -2.25
N PHE A 12 -11.71 -22.17 -2.94
CA PHE A 12 -11.72 -22.48 -4.36
C PHE A 12 -11.66 -23.99 -4.55
N GLN A 13 -12.30 -24.50 -5.61
CA GLN A 13 -12.30 -25.94 -5.91
C GLN A 13 -10.86 -26.47 -6.00
N GLY A 14 -10.58 -27.57 -5.31
CA GLY A 14 -9.23 -28.16 -5.26
C GLY A 14 -8.26 -27.53 -4.26
N THR A 15 -8.70 -26.55 -3.45
CA THR A 15 -7.86 -25.92 -2.42
C THR A 15 -8.34 -26.26 -1.00
N GLN A 16 -7.41 -26.27 -0.04
CA GLN A 16 -7.75 -26.52 1.38
C GLN A 16 -8.00 -25.23 2.18
N LYS A 17 -7.48 -24.09 1.72
CA LYS A 17 -7.54 -22.80 2.43
C LYS A 17 -8.60 -21.88 1.85
N ARG A 18 -8.98 -20.86 2.63
CA ARG A 18 -9.76 -19.72 2.13
C ARG A 18 -8.82 -18.66 1.57
N TYR A 19 -9.18 -18.10 0.43
CA TYR A 19 -8.41 -17.04 -0.23
C TYR A 19 -9.27 -15.78 -0.32
N GLY A 20 -8.65 -14.62 -0.07
CA GLY A 20 -9.31 -13.32 -0.20
C GLY A 20 -9.69 -13.07 -1.66
N VAL A 21 -10.91 -12.59 -1.91
CA VAL A 21 -11.42 -12.31 -3.27
C VAL A 21 -11.80 -10.85 -3.47
N ASN A 22 -12.08 -10.13 -2.39
CA ASN A 22 -12.21 -8.69 -2.38
C ASN A 22 -11.98 -8.15 -0.97
N GLY A 23 -11.79 -6.85 -0.88
CA GLY A 23 -11.63 -6.14 0.37
C GLY A 23 -10.85 -4.86 0.17
N ASN A 24 -10.39 -4.27 1.27
CA ASN A 24 -9.53 -3.10 1.23
C ASN A 24 -8.18 -3.48 0.58
N SER A 25 -7.89 -2.94 -0.59
CA SER A 25 -6.60 -3.13 -1.27
C SER A 25 -5.55 -2.13 -0.78
N PHE A 26 -5.99 -0.91 -0.46
CA PHE A 26 -5.15 0.20 0.00
C PHE A 26 -5.78 0.88 1.21
N ILE A 27 -4.96 1.17 2.23
CA ILE A 27 -5.37 1.87 3.44
C ILE A 27 -4.39 3.03 3.66
N CYS A 28 -4.91 4.22 3.95
CA CYS A 28 -4.10 5.39 4.26
C CYS A 28 -4.73 6.18 5.42
N ALA A 29 -3.89 6.58 6.37
CA ALA A 29 -4.25 7.50 7.43
C ALA A 29 -3.41 8.77 7.29
N VAL A 30 -4.05 9.93 7.33
CA VAL A 30 -3.42 11.24 7.13
C VAL A 30 -3.65 12.10 8.36
N GLU A 31 -2.56 12.59 8.95
CA GLU A 31 -2.56 13.63 9.96
C GLU A 31 -2.36 14.98 9.27
N PHE A 32 -3.33 15.87 9.41
CA PHE A 32 -3.21 17.26 8.99
C PHE A 32 -2.54 18.08 10.08
N GLY A 33 -1.57 18.90 9.69
CA GLY A 33 -0.86 19.78 10.61
C GLY A 33 -1.81 20.73 11.37
N ARG A 34 -1.36 21.17 12.56
CA ARG A 34 -2.09 22.14 13.37
C ARG A 34 -2.12 23.51 12.68
N LEU A 35 -3.02 24.40 13.12
CA LEU A 35 -3.11 25.77 12.62
C LEU A 35 -1.72 26.45 12.62
N GLY A 36 -1.30 26.98 11.46
CA GLY A 36 0.02 27.58 11.27
C GLY A 36 1.13 26.61 10.79
N ASN A 37 0.87 25.30 10.74
CA ASN A 37 1.75 24.31 10.12
C ASN A 37 1.00 23.54 9.02
N HIS A 38 1.34 23.81 7.76
CA HIS A 38 0.69 23.20 6.60
C HIS A 38 1.25 21.83 6.22
N LYS A 39 2.16 21.26 7.02
CA LYS A 39 2.70 19.94 6.71
C LYS A 39 1.75 18.82 7.14
N ILE A 40 1.45 17.91 6.22
CA ILE A 40 0.83 16.62 6.50
C ILE A 40 1.86 15.56 6.89
N LYS A 41 1.39 14.54 7.62
CA LYS A 41 2.06 13.24 7.78
C LYS A 41 1.08 12.16 7.36
N ALA A 42 1.56 11.12 6.69
CA ALA A 42 0.70 10.02 6.27
C ALA A 42 1.38 8.66 6.41
N LYS A 43 0.55 7.67 6.68
CA LYS A 43 0.90 6.26 6.83
C LYS A 43 0.02 5.45 5.90
N ALA A 44 0.62 4.51 5.15
CA ALA A 44 -0.12 3.68 4.19
C ALA A 44 0.19 2.18 4.34
N LEU A 45 -0.72 1.36 3.84
CA LEU A 45 -0.64 -0.10 3.81
C LEU A 45 -1.29 -0.64 2.53
N LEU A 46 -0.68 -1.64 1.91
CA LEU A 46 -1.14 -2.24 0.64
C LEU A 46 -1.15 -3.76 0.76
N ALA A 47 -2.20 -4.42 0.26
CA ALA A 47 -2.41 -5.87 0.43
C ALA A 47 -1.39 -6.77 -0.30
N GLY A 48 -0.68 -6.25 -1.29
CA GLY A 48 0.33 -6.97 -2.08
C GLY A 48 1.56 -6.11 -2.31
N GLY A 49 1.87 -5.80 -3.56
CA GLY A 49 2.91 -4.85 -3.94
C GLY A 49 2.42 -3.88 -5.01
N GLN A 50 3.33 -3.03 -5.51
CA GLN A 50 2.99 -1.98 -6.49
C GLN A 50 3.15 -2.43 -7.94
N SER A 51 3.55 -3.68 -8.19
CA SER A 51 3.65 -4.27 -9.51
C SER A 51 2.63 -5.41 -9.69
N GLY A 52 2.05 -5.50 -10.88
CA GLY A 52 1.27 -6.67 -11.31
C GLY A 52 2.10 -7.75 -12.01
N ASP A 53 3.39 -7.51 -12.23
CA ASP A 53 4.33 -8.48 -12.80
C ASP A 53 4.81 -9.43 -11.69
N GLU A 54 4.58 -10.74 -11.84
CA GLU A 54 4.90 -11.79 -10.87
C GLU A 54 6.41 -11.91 -10.61
N GLU A 55 7.25 -11.53 -11.58
CA GLU A 55 8.72 -11.55 -11.45
C GLU A 55 9.27 -10.28 -10.80
N SER A 56 8.44 -9.26 -10.58
CA SER A 56 8.86 -8.01 -9.95
C SER A 56 9.14 -8.21 -8.46
N PRO A 57 10.22 -7.62 -7.91
CA PRO A 57 10.43 -7.62 -6.46
C PRO A 57 9.28 -6.89 -5.72
N HIS A 58 8.53 -6.03 -6.42
CA HIS A 58 7.38 -5.31 -5.88
C HIS A 58 6.03 -5.95 -6.20
N PHE A 59 5.99 -7.26 -6.50
CA PHE A 59 4.73 -7.99 -6.69
C PHE A 59 3.98 -8.21 -5.36
N PHE A 60 4.69 -8.64 -4.31
CA PHE A 60 4.09 -9.03 -3.02
C PHE A 60 4.91 -8.60 -1.79
N ASP A 61 5.83 -7.65 -1.96
CA ASP A 61 6.75 -7.17 -0.90
C ASP A 61 6.05 -6.57 0.32
N GLN A 62 4.83 -6.02 0.20
CA GLN A 62 4.09 -5.46 1.34
C GLN A 62 3.08 -6.42 1.96
N GLY A 63 2.83 -7.60 1.38
CA GLY A 63 1.79 -8.53 1.86
C GLY A 63 1.96 -8.99 3.32
N LYS A 64 3.21 -9.18 3.76
CA LYS A 64 3.51 -9.51 5.17
C LYS A 64 3.28 -8.32 6.11
N ALA A 65 3.56 -7.10 5.67
CA ALA A 65 3.27 -5.91 6.45
C ALA A 65 1.75 -5.70 6.56
N TYR A 66 1.01 -5.94 5.47
CA TYR A 66 -0.45 -5.89 5.45
C TYR A 66 -1.09 -6.84 6.46
N SER A 67 -0.67 -8.11 6.48
CA SER A 67 -1.22 -9.10 7.42
C SER A 67 -0.94 -8.79 8.89
N LYS A 68 0.05 -7.94 9.17
CA LYS A 68 0.42 -7.48 10.51
C LYS A 68 -0.06 -6.07 10.84
N GLY A 69 -0.71 -5.37 9.91
CA GLY A 69 -1.10 -3.97 10.09
C GLY A 69 0.09 -3.02 10.25
N LEU A 70 1.25 -3.32 9.66
CA LEU A 70 2.46 -2.52 9.78
C LEU A 70 2.53 -1.45 8.68
N PHE A 71 2.08 -0.24 9.00
CA PHE A 71 2.04 0.86 8.03
C PHE A 71 3.43 1.42 7.71
N ARG A 72 3.68 1.68 6.42
CA ARG A 72 4.84 2.44 5.94
C ARG A 72 4.57 3.94 5.97
N ASN A 73 5.65 4.72 6.00
CA ASN A 73 5.56 6.17 5.76
C ASN A 73 5.16 6.44 4.30
N VAL A 74 4.41 7.51 4.10
CA VAL A 74 4.16 8.09 2.76
C VAL A 74 5.12 9.26 2.59
N TRP A 75 6.02 9.13 1.62
CA TRP A 75 6.92 10.21 1.20
C TRP A 75 6.14 11.18 0.31
N PHE A 76 5.73 12.31 0.89
CA PHE A 76 4.89 13.29 0.21
C PHE A 76 5.67 14.52 -0.26
N TYR A 77 6.66 14.96 0.51
CA TYR A 77 7.48 16.11 0.12
C TYR A 77 8.57 15.70 -0.85
N LYS A 78 8.93 16.60 -1.76
CA LYS A 78 9.93 16.37 -2.79
C LYS A 78 11.24 15.81 -2.23
N GLU A 79 11.75 16.38 -1.14
CA GLU A 79 12.98 15.92 -0.50
C GLU A 79 12.88 14.46 -0.03
N ASP A 80 11.76 14.09 0.62
CA ASP A 80 11.53 12.72 1.06
C ASP A 80 11.43 11.76 -0.13
N VAL A 81 10.74 12.17 -1.20
CA VAL A 81 10.60 11.35 -2.42
C VAL A 81 11.97 11.12 -3.04
N LEU A 82 12.80 12.17 -3.19
CA LEU A 82 14.13 12.06 -3.79
C LEU A 82 15.07 11.21 -2.94
N ASN A 83 15.02 11.33 -1.61
CA ASN A 83 15.87 10.55 -0.71
C ASN A 83 15.52 9.05 -0.65
N HIS A 84 14.31 8.66 -1.06
CA HIS A 84 13.83 7.28 -1.04
C HIS A 84 13.51 6.74 -2.45
N ALA A 85 13.91 7.44 -3.51
CA ALA A 85 13.67 7.01 -4.88
C ALA A 85 14.59 5.83 -5.24
N GLU A 86 14.01 4.72 -5.66
CA GLU A 86 14.77 3.58 -6.20
C GLU A 86 15.08 3.76 -7.69
N ARG A 87 14.22 4.48 -8.42
CA ARG A 87 14.40 4.81 -9.83
C ARG A 87 13.84 6.20 -10.12
N THR A 88 14.55 6.93 -10.97
CA THR A 88 14.07 8.16 -11.60
C THR A 88 13.98 7.94 -13.12
N TYR A 89 13.09 8.66 -13.78
CA TYR A 89 12.96 8.62 -15.22
C TYR A 89 12.42 9.96 -15.73
N HIS A 90 12.65 10.26 -16.99
CA HIS A 90 11.94 11.31 -17.71
C HIS A 90 11.08 10.67 -18.80
N PRO A 91 9.78 10.99 -18.88
CA PRO A 91 8.93 10.44 -19.91
C PRO A 91 9.47 10.77 -21.31
N GLY A 92 9.65 9.73 -22.15
CA GLY A 92 10.16 9.87 -23.52
C GLY A 92 11.67 9.67 -23.68
N GLU A 93 12.40 9.49 -22.58
CA GLU A 93 13.78 8.98 -22.56
C GLU A 93 13.82 7.46 -22.33
#